data_AF-B1V0U8-F1
#
_entry.id   AF-B1V0U8-F1
#
_cell.length_a   1.000
_cell.length_b   1.000
_cell.length_c   1.000
_cell.angle_alpha   90.00
_cell.angle_beta   90.00
_cell.angle_gamma   90.00
#
_symmetry.space_group_name_H-M   'P 1'
#
loop_
_entity.id
_entity.type
_entity.pdbx_description
1 polymer ?
#
loop_
_entity_poly.entity_id
_entity_poly.type
_entity_poly.pdbx_seq_one_letter_code
_entity_poly.pdbx_strand_id
1 'polypeptide(L)'
;MKSYELIEFINNCPKEIKKELKNRSFKYGEKLLVQNENCDFVYILLKGKIKTYHCDFTGAIYLEDIDSEATIFGELEALINKEVVTTVEALSQCETLEISKESFIKWIELDNKFSLFISKLIAERNYECCKRERVNAFYNLRYRVMYIILNTLHKNNLGITKDLLVEGVGSNIRSINRIINQLIEEGILDYNSGKIKVKSIEKLKEEVNYYKP
;
A
#
# COMPACT_ATOMS: atom_id res chain seq x y z
N MET A 1 14.94 2.81 4.71
CA MET A 1 16.03 3.18 3.78
C MET A 1 15.49 4.02 2.63
N LYS A 2 14.54 3.52 1.84
CA LYS A 2 13.87 4.27 0.76
C LYS A 2 13.27 5.61 1.18
N SER A 3 12.62 5.63 2.33
CA SER A 3 11.95 6.81 2.89
C SER A 3 12.92 7.95 3.20
N TYR A 4 14.15 7.64 3.64
CA TYR A 4 15.19 8.64 3.88
C TYR A 4 15.75 9.18 2.55
N GLU A 5 16.03 8.29 1.58
CA GLU A 5 16.51 8.68 0.25
C GLU A 5 15.52 9.59 -0.47
N LEU A 6 14.21 9.29 -0.42
CA LEU A 6 13.18 10.13 -1.02
C LEU A 6 13.16 11.53 -0.42
N ILE A 7 13.27 11.65 0.91
CA ILE A 7 13.35 12.96 1.59
C ILE A 7 14.63 13.70 1.19
N GLU A 8 15.75 13.00 1.02
CA GLU A 8 17.00 13.59 0.53
C GLU A 8 16.84 14.15 -0.90
N PHE A 9 16.20 13.42 -1.80
CA PHE A 9 15.86 13.89 -3.15
C PHE A 9 14.99 15.15 -3.10
N ILE A 10 13.94 15.18 -2.28
CA ILE A 10 13.08 16.35 -2.12
C ILE A 10 13.89 17.57 -1.63
N ASN A 11 14.79 17.38 -0.66
CA ASN A 11 15.58 18.47 -0.10
C ASN A 11 16.57 19.05 -1.12
N ASN A 12 17.16 18.18 -1.94
CA ASN A 12 18.23 18.49 -2.90
C ASN A 12 17.76 18.64 -4.35
N CYS A 13 16.44 18.61 -4.61
CA CYS A 13 15.91 18.72 -5.97
C CYS A 13 16.29 20.06 -6.65
N PRO A 14 16.34 20.10 -7.98
CA PRO A 14 16.64 21.33 -8.72
C PRO A 14 15.73 22.49 -8.29
N LYS A 15 16.26 23.71 -8.26
CA LYS A 15 15.54 24.90 -7.76
C LYS A 15 14.20 25.15 -8.46
N GLU A 16 14.12 24.82 -9.74
CA GLU A 16 12.88 24.92 -10.52
C GLU A 16 11.84 23.89 -10.09
N ILE A 17 12.23 22.63 -9.86
CA ILE A 17 11.34 21.59 -9.32
C ILE A 17 10.88 21.96 -7.91
N LYS A 18 11.79 22.50 -7.08
CA LYS A 18 11.48 22.88 -5.70
C LYS A 18 10.36 23.93 -5.59
N LYS A 19 10.19 24.77 -6.60
CA LYS A 19 9.11 25.79 -6.65
C LYS A 19 7.75 25.20 -7.01
N GLU A 20 7.73 24.06 -7.68
CA GLU A 20 6.51 23.38 -8.13
C GLU A 20 5.93 22.45 -7.06
N LEU A 21 6.74 22.07 -6.06
CA LEU A 21 6.29 21.29 -4.91
C LEU A 21 5.36 22.12 -4.01
N LYS A 22 4.14 21.62 -3.79
CA LYS A 22 3.13 22.27 -2.94
C LYS A 22 2.73 21.34 -1.80
N ASN A 23 2.58 21.89 -0.61
CA ASN A 23 2.07 21.13 0.53
C ASN A 23 0.58 20.86 0.37
N ARG A 24 0.17 19.63 0.70
CA ARG A 24 -1.21 19.20 0.83
C ARG A 24 -1.42 18.42 2.12
N SER A 25 -2.65 18.44 2.59
CA SER A 25 -3.07 17.69 3.76
C SER A 25 -4.38 16.97 3.46
N PHE A 26 -4.45 15.70 3.84
CA PHE A 26 -5.63 14.88 3.65
C PHE A 26 -6.10 14.34 5.00
N LYS A 27 -7.40 14.37 5.24
CA LYS A 27 -8.06 13.78 6.40
C LYS A 27 -8.37 12.31 6.14
N TYR A 28 -8.67 11.58 7.20
CA TYR A 28 -9.15 10.21 7.11
C TYR A 28 -10.32 10.10 6.12
N GLY A 29 -10.23 9.14 5.19
CA GLY A 29 -11.22 8.86 4.16
C GLY A 29 -11.13 9.75 2.90
N GLU A 30 -10.28 10.79 2.89
CA GLU A 30 -10.05 11.58 1.67
C GLU A 30 -9.18 10.81 0.68
N LYS A 31 -9.52 10.91 -0.60
CA LYS A 31 -8.83 10.24 -1.71
C LYS A 31 -7.85 11.20 -2.36
N LEU A 32 -6.61 10.75 -2.52
CA LEU A 32 -5.53 11.48 -3.17
C LEU A 32 -5.57 11.23 -4.69
N LEU A 33 -5.86 10.00 -5.08
CA LEU A 33 -6.03 9.55 -6.45
C LEU A 33 -7.24 8.61 -6.49
N VAL A 34 -7.98 8.61 -7.59
CA VAL A 34 -9.18 7.79 -7.77
C VAL A 34 -9.04 6.96 -9.03
N GLN A 35 -9.24 5.65 -8.92
CA GLN A 35 -9.09 4.72 -10.04
C GLN A 35 -9.92 5.14 -11.26
N ASN A 36 -9.32 5.02 -12.45
CA ASN A 36 -9.86 5.41 -13.76
C ASN A 36 -10.08 6.94 -13.94
N GLU A 37 -9.69 7.78 -13.00
CA GLU A 37 -9.63 9.23 -13.23
C GLU A 37 -8.31 9.65 -13.85
N ASN A 38 -8.29 10.85 -14.45
CA ASN A 38 -7.07 11.45 -14.96
C ASN A 38 -6.09 11.75 -13.82
N CYS A 39 -4.81 11.48 -14.07
CA CYS A 39 -3.74 11.76 -13.11
C CYS A 39 -2.91 12.97 -13.56
N ASP A 40 -3.25 14.14 -13.03
CA ASP A 40 -2.57 15.41 -13.34
C ASP A 40 -1.40 15.71 -12.37
N PHE A 41 -1.36 15.00 -11.23
CA PHE A 41 -0.40 15.24 -10.16
C PHE A 41 0.23 13.96 -9.65
N VAL A 42 1.48 14.08 -9.22
CA VAL A 42 2.19 13.07 -8.43
C VAL A 42 2.23 13.55 -6.99
N TYR A 43 1.95 12.65 -6.06
CA TYR A 43 1.93 12.93 -4.63
C TYR A 43 3.06 12.22 -3.92
N ILE A 44 3.69 12.88 -2.95
CA ILE A 44 4.69 12.31 -2.06
C ILE A 44 4.14 12.34 -0.64
N LEU A 45 3.89 11.18 -0.04
CA LEU A 45 3.54 11.06 1.37
C LEU A 45 4.76 11.40 2.22
N LEU A 46 4.62 12.36 3.14
CA LEU A 46 5.64 12.70 4.12
C LEU A 46 5.33 12.09 5.49
N LYS A 47 4.05 12.08 5.86
CA LYS A 47 3.57 11.58 7.15
C LYS A 47 2.12 11.15 7.04
N GLY A 48 1.76 10.11 7.78
CA GLY A 48 0.40 9.57 7.81
C GLY A 48 0.37 8.12 7.34
N LYS A 49 -0.83 7.63 7.02
CA LYS A 49 -1.07 6.29 6.51
C LYS A 49 -2.04 6.37 5.35
N ILE A 50 -1.76 5.65 4.28
CA ILE A 50 -2.63 5.57 3.11
C ILE A 50 -2.84 4.10 2.73
N LYS A 51 -3.99 3.77 2.15
CA LYS A 51 -4.21 2.50 1.46
C LYS A 51 -4.29 2.71 -0.04
N THR A 52 -3.75 1.77 -0.80
CA THR A 52 -3.97 1.66 -2.25
C THR A 52 -4.85 0.46 -2.53
N TYR A 53 -5.87 0.64 -3.37
CA TYR A 53 -6.83 -0.42 -3.64
C TYR A 53 -7.49 -0.29 -5.01
N HIS A 54 -7.98 -1.43 -5.50
CA HIS A 54 -8.82 -1.49 -6.69
C HIS A 54 -10.30 -1.56 -6.30
N CYS A 55 -11.16 -1.01 -7.13
CA CYS A 55 -12.60 -1.25 -7.09
C CYS A 55 -13.05 -2.04 -8.31
N ASP A 56 -13.95 -2.99 -8.09
CA ASP A 56 -14.76 -3.56 -9.16
C ASP A 56 -15.99 -2.68 -9.46
N PHE A 57 -16.79 -3.08 -10.45
CA PHE A 57 -18.00 -2.36 -10.87
C PHE A 57 -19.11 -2.34 -9.81
N THR A 58 -19.04 -3.19 -8.78
CA THR A 58 -19.98 -3.23 -7.65
C THR A 58 -19.53 -2.33 -6.49
N GLY A 59 -18.30 -1.79 -6.57
CA GLY A 59 -17.66 -1.06 -5.49
C GLY A 59 -16.96 -1.97 -4.47
N ALA A 60 -16.85 -3.27 -4.75
CA ALA A 60 -16.05 -4.17 -3.91
C ALA A 60 -14.58 -3.77 -4.01
N ILE A 61 -13.93 -3.68 -2.85
CA ILE A 61 -12.56 -3.23 -2.72
C ILE A 61 -11.63 -4.44 -2.70
N TYR A 62 -10.57 -4.38 -3.50
CA TYR A 62 -9.40 -5.24 -3.39
C TYR A 62 -8.20 -4.42 -2.91
N LEU A 63 -7.79 -4.63 -1.64
CA LEU A 63 -6.67 -3.91 -1.04
C LEU A 63 -5.35 -4.39 -1.65
N GLU A 64 -4.59 -3.47 -2.22
CA GLU A 64 -3.29 -3.75 -2.80
C GLU A 64 -2.18 -3.57 -1.77
N ASP A 65 -2.11 -2.40 -1.12
CA ASP A 65 -1.09 -2.10 -0.13
C ASP A 65 -1.51 -1.05 0.90
N ILE A 66 -0.73 -0.96 1.98
CA ILE A 66 -0.83 0.10 2.98
C ILE A 66 0.56 0.64 3.28
N ASP A 67 0.76 1.92 3.00
CA ASP A 67 2.01 2.63 3.28
C ASP A 67 1.86 3.54 4.49
N SER A 68 2.89 3.57 5.33
CA SER A 68 2.99 4.45 6.50
C SER A 68 4.33 5.20 6.60
N GLU A 69 5.23 4.93 5.66
CA GLU A 69 6.50 5.66 5.52
C GLU A 69 6.44 6.60 4.31
N ALA A 70 7.45 7.46 4.18
CA ALA A 70 7.53 8.38 3.06
C ALA A 70 7.63 7.61 1.72
N THR A 71 6.75 7.95 0.79
CA THR A 71 6.61 7.23 -0.48
C THR A 71 5.90 8.10 -1.52
N ILE A 72 5.79 7.64 -2.77
CA ILE A 72 5.25 8.39 -3.91
C ILE A 72 4.07 7.64 -4.56
N PHE A 73 3.13 8.39 -5.13
CA PHE A 73 1.95 7.90 -5.84
C PHE A 73 1.62 8.77 -7.05
N GLY A 74 1.00 8.19 -8.08
CA GLY A 74 0.76 8.88 -9.35
C GLY A 74 1.97 8.81 -10.29
N GLU A 75 3.08 8.22 -9.84
CA GLU A 75 4.32 8.16 -10.62
C GLU A 75 4.17 7.25 -11.84
N LEU A 76 3.40 6.16 -11.71
CA LEU A 76 3.14 5.25 -12.82
C LEU A 76 2.38 5.99 -13.91
N GLU A 77 1.25 6.57 -13.53
CA GLU A 77 0.35 7.34 -14.39
C GLU A 77 1.05 8.50 -15.08
N ALA A 78 1.92 9.21 -14.36
CA ALA A 78 2.74 10.27 -14.90
C ALA A 78 3.71 9.75 -15.96
N LEU A 79 4.46 8.69 -15.67
CA LEU A 79 5.49 8.12 -16.55
C LEU A 79 4.94 7.55 -17.86
N ILE A 80 3.79 6.88 -17.82
CA ILE A 80 3.22 6.21 -19.01
C ILE A 80 2.03 6.96 -19.61
N ASN A 81 1.67 8.12 -19.07
CA ASN A 81 0.53 8.92 -19.50
C ASN A 81 -0.78 8.12 -19.55
N LYS A 82 -1.18 7.57 -18.39
CA LYS A 82 -2.41 6.78 -18.23
C LYS A 82 -3.26 7.30 -17.07
N GLU A 83 -4.51 6.86 -17.06
CA GLU A 83 -5.44 7.02 -15.94
C GLU A 83 -4.94 6.27 -14.71
N VAL A 84 -5.40 6.70 -13.55
CA VAL A 84 -5.07 6.12 -12.24
C VAL A 84 -5.43 4.64 -12.19
N VAL A 85 -4.46 3.78 -11.88
CA VAL A 85 -4.66 2.33 -11.80
C VAL A 85 -5.27 1.88 -10.48
N THR A 86 -4.97 2.58 -9.37
CA THR A 86 -5.50 2.30 -8.03
C THR A 86 -5.94 3.55 -7.30
N THR A 87 -7.02 3.42 -6.53
CA THR A 87 -7.45 4.50 -5.63
C THR A 87 -6.49 4.58 -4.45
N VAL A 88 -6.06 5.79 -4.11
CA VAL A 88 -5.20 6.09 -2.95
C VAL A 88 -6.02 6.87 -1.94
N GLU A 89 -6.24 6.30 -0.75
CA GLU A 89 -7.11 6.87 0.30
C GLU A 89 -6.35 7.01 1.63
N ALA A 90 -6.54 8.14 2.30
CA ALA A 90 -5.95 8.40 3.60
C ALA A 90 -6.60 7.59 4.73
N LEU A 91 -5.80 6.80 5.44
CA LEU A 91 -6.17 6.05 6.65
C LEU A 91 -5.83 6.78 7.95
N SER A 92 -5.25 7.98 7.86
CA SER A 92 -5.04 8.90 8.97
C SER A 92 -5.04 10.33 8.44
N GLN A 93 -4.75 11.31 9.31
CA GLN A 93 -4.27 12.59 8.81
C GLN A 93 -2.95 12.37 8.07
N CYS A 94 -2.88 12.86 6.83
CA CYS A 94 -1.71 12.74 5.97
C CYS A 94 -1.19 14.13 5.59
N GLU A 95 0.13 14.26 5.57
CA GLU A 95 0.87 15.42 5.07
C GLU A 95 1.63 14.96 3.83
N THR A 96 1.44 15.67 2.71
CA THR A 96 2.02 15.29 1.43
C THR A 96 2.61 16.50 0.71
N LEU A 97 3.48 16.23 -0.26
CA LEU A 97 3.76 17.17 -1.35
C LEU A 97 2.98 16.74 -2.59
N GLU A 98 2.52 17.70 -3.38
CA GLU A 98 2.05 17.48 -4.75
C GLU A 98 3.01 18.18 -5.72
N ILE A 99 3.14 17.61 -6.91
CA ILE A 99 3.84 18.19 -8.05
C ILE A 99 3.06 17.86 -9.31
N SER A 100 2.98 18.79 -10.28
CA SER A 100 2.34 18.47 -11.56
C SER A 100 3.07 17.35 -12.26
N LYS A 101 2.34 16.55 -13.04
CA LYS A 101 2.90 15.50 -13.87
C LYS A 101 4.04 16.00 -14.76
N GLU A 102 3.90 17.17 -15.39
CA GLU A 102 4.91 17.74 -16.27
C GLU A 102 6.20 18.05 -15.50
N SER A 103 6.08 18.63 -14.31
CA SER A 103 7.23 18.97 -13.46
C SER A 103 7.87 17.72 -12.85
N PHE A 104 7.09 16.67 -12.56
CA PHE A 104 7.62 15.37 -12.16
C PHE A 104 8.46 14.73 -13.27
N ILE A 105 7.93 14.68 -14.50
CA ILE A 105 8.68 14.18 -15.67
C ILE A 105 9.95 15.00 -15.89
N LYS A 106 9.86 16.33 -15.80
CA LYS A 106 11.03 17.20 -15.88
C LYS A 106 12.08 16.86 -14.82
N TRP A 107 11.67 16.54 -13.58
CA TRP A 107 12.61 16.12 -12.54
C TRP A 107 13.30 14.80 -12.90
N ILE A 108 12.56 13.81 -13.40
CA ILE A 108 13.12 12.53 -13.88
C ILE A 108 14.18 12.77 -14.98
N GLU A 109 13.93 13.67 -15.92
CA GLU A 109 14.85 13.98 -17.02
C GLU A 109 16.12 14.72 -16.56
N LEU A 110 16.03 15.54 -15.52
CA LEU A 110 17.14 16.37 -15.04
C LEU A 110 18.06 15.65 -14.05
N ASP A 111 17.55 14.67 -13.31
CA ASP A 111 18.26 14.02 -12.22
C ASP A 111 18.31 12.50 -12.41
N ASN A 112 19.42 12.02 -12.98
CA ASN A 112 19.66 10.59 -13.21
C ASN A 112 19.61 9.75 -11.92
N LYS A 113 20.00 10.32 -10.76
CA LYS A 113 19.95 9.58 -9.50
C LYS A 113 18.49 9.42 -9.04
N PHE A 114 17.69 10.48 -9.17
CA PHE A 114 16.26 10.42 -8.88
C PHE A 114 15.53 9.45 -9.84
N SER A 115 15.85 9.50 -11.13
CA SER A 115 15.32 8.57 -12.13
C SER A 115 15.62 7.10 -11.80
N LEU A 116 16.86 6.80 -11.41
CA LEU A 116 17.24 5.45 -10.97
C LEU A 116 16.53 5.06 -9.67
N PHE A 117 16.36 5.98 -8.73
CA PHE A 117 15.61 5.74 -7.50
C PHE A 117 14.15 5.36 -7.79
N ILE A 118 13.46 6.14 -8.62
CA ILE A 118 12.07 5.86 -9.01
C ILE A 118 11.96 4.52 -9.76
N SER A 119 12.90 4.24 -10.67
CA SER A 119 12.94 2.96 -11.39
C SER A 119 13.08 1.76 -10.44
N LYS A 120 13.95 1.86 -9.43
CA LYS A 120 14.11 0.82 -8.40
C LYS A 120 12.86 0.67 -7.54
N LEU A 121 12.26 1.79 -7.14
CA LEU A 121 11.04 1.78 -6.35
C LEU A 121 9.90 1.05 -7.07
N ILE A 122 9.71 1.35 -8.36
CA ILE A 122 8.70 0.68 -9.21
C ILE A 122 9.03 -0.81 -9.35
N ALA A 123 10.29 -1.16 -9.61
CA ALA A 123 10.70 -2.56 -9.75
C ALA A 123 10.46 -3.36 -8.46
N GLU A 124 10.73 -2.78 -7.29
CA GLU A 124 10.47 -3.41 -6.00
C GLU A 124 8.96 -3.57 -5.73
N ARG A 125 8.15 -2.54 -6.04
CA ARG A 125 6.69 -2.63 -5.94
C ARG A 125 6.12 -3.71 -6.85
N ASN A 126 6.61 -3.78 -8.10
CA ASN A 126 6.22 -4.82 -9.05
C ASN A 126 6.61 -6.22 -8.55
N TYR A 127 7.83 -6.38 -8.02
CA TYR A 127 8.27 -7.66 -7.45
C TYR A 127 7.38 -8.14 -6.29
N GLU A 128 7.00 -7.24 -5.37
CA GLU A 128 6.05 -7.56 -4.30
C GLU A 128 4.64 -7.85 -4.84
N CYS A 129 4.19 -7.13 -5.86
CA CYS A 129 2.93 -7.42 -6.56
C CYS A 129 2.92 -8.83 -7.16
N CYS A 130 3.96 -9.24 -7.88
CA CYS A 130 4.08 -10.60 -8.42
C CYS A 130 4.09 -11.68 -7.32
N LYS A 131 4.69 -11.40 -6.15
CA LYS A 131 4.61 -12.32 -4.99
C LYS A 131 3.19 -12.46 -4.48
N ARG A 132 2.45 -11.35 -4.36
CA ARG A 132 1.03 -11.35 -3.96
C ARG A 132 0.16 -12.06 -4.99
N GLU A 133 0.40 -11.85 -6.28
CA GLU A 133 -0.30 -12.54 -7.36
C GLU A 133 -0.13 -14.05 -7.25
N ARG A 134 1.10 -14.55 -7.06
CA ARG A 134 1.35 -15.97 -6.80
C ARG A 134 0.58 -16.48 -5.58
N VAL A 135 0.57 -15.71 -4.48
CA VAL A 135 -0.19 -16.06 -3.28
C VAL A 135 -1.69 -16.20 -3.58
N ASN A 136 -2.25 -15.27 -4.35
CA ASN A 136 -3.66 -15.26 -4.70
C ASN A 136 -4.06 -16.35 -5.71
N ALA A 137 -3.17 -16.68 -6.65
CA ALA A 137 -3.45 -17.64 -7.71
C ALA A 137 -3.41 -19.10 -7.22
N PHE A 138 -2.49 -19.45 -6.32
CA PHE A 138 -2.19 -20.85 -6.01
C PHE A 138 -2.59 -21.30 -4.61
N TYR A 139 -2.75 -20.38 -3.66
CA TYR A 139 -2.93 -20.75 -2.25
C TYR A 139 -4.36 -20.58 -1.77
N ASN A 140 -4.74 -21.44 -0.82
CA ASN A 140 -6.07 -21.43 -0.25
C ASN A 140 -6.36 -20.14 0.56
N LEU A 141 -7.64 -19.88 0.82
CA LEU A 141 -8.07 -18.68 1.52
C LEU A 141 -7.46 -18.52 2.92
N ARG A 142 -7.26 -19.63 3.66
CA ARG A 142 -6.65 -19.61 4.99
C ARG A 142 -5.21 -19.08 4.91
N TYR A 143 -4.43 -19.58 3.97
CA TYR A 143 -3.08 -19.08 3.73
C TYR A 143 -3.07 -17.60 3.37
N ARG A 144 -3.95 -17.18 2.45
CA ARG A 144 -4.06 -15.77 2.02
C ARG A 144 -4.38 -14.83 3.20
N VAL A 145 -5.27 -15.24 4.10
CA VAL A 145 -5.58 -14.51 5.34
C VAL A 145 -4.36 -14.40 6.27
N MET A 146 -3.63 -15.50 6.50
CA MET A 146 -2.41 -15.46 7.31
C MET A 146 -1.32 -14.60 6.66
N TYR A 147 -1.20 -14.69 5.33
CA TYR A 147 -0.21 -13.95 4.55
C TYR A 147 -0.41 -12.44 4.66
N ILE A 148 -1.65 -11.95 4.50
CA ILE A 148 -1.93 -10.51 4.64
C ILE A 148 -1.76 -10.01 6.07
N ILE A 149 -2.17 -10.81 7.07
CA ILE A 149 -1.95 -10.48 8.48
C ILE A 149 -0.45 -10.29 8.74
N LEU A 150 0.38 -11.23 8.27
CA LEU A 150 1.82 -11.21 8.51
C LEU A 150 2.54 -10.09 7.74
N ASN A 151 2.32 -10.01 6.43
CA ASN A 151 3.15 -9.21 5.52
C ASN A 151 2.65 -7.77 5.34
N THR A 152 1.38 -7.50 5.64
CA THR A 152 0.79 -6.16 5.48
C THR A 152 0.37 -5.58 6.83
N LEU A 153 -0.52 -6.26 7.56
CA LEU A 153 -1.14 -5.67 8.75
C LEU A 153 -0.18 -5.60 9.94
N HIS A 154 0.44 -6.72 10.29
CA HIS A 154 1.40 -6.79 11.39
C HIS A 154 2.66 -5.97 11.08
N LYS A 155 3.18 -6.06 9.84
CA LYS A 155 4.36 -5.31 9.38
C LYS A 155 4.17 -3.79 9.55
N ASN A 156 2.99 -3.27 9.24
CA ASN A 156 2.68 -1.83 9.35
C ASN A 156 2.05 -1.43 10.70
N ASN A 157 2.07 -2.33 11.69
CA ASN A 157 1.46 -2.13 13.01
C ASN A 157 0.00 -1.62 12.91
N LEU A 158 -0.79 -2.28 12.06
CA LEU A 158 -2.19 -1.97 11.82
C LEU A 158 -3.08 -2.90 12.64
N GLY A 159 -4.20 -2.35 13.11
CA GLY A 159 -5.25 -3.17 13.69
C GLY A 159 -5.82 -4.13 12.65
N ILE A 160 -5.94 -5.41 13.02
CA ILE A 160 -6.56 -6.39 12.14
C ILE A 160 -8.07 -6.20 12.25
N THR A 161 -8.68 -5.66 11.19
CA THR A 161 -10.13 -5.55 11.05
C THR A 161 -10.63 -6.57 10.05
N LYS A 162 -11.89 -6.99 10.21
CA LYS A 162 -12.49 -7.95 9.27
C LYS A 162 -12.63 -7.36 7.88
N ASP A 163 -12.88 -6.06 7.79
CA ASP A 163 -12.99 -5.34 6.51
C ASP A 163 -11.66 -5.36 5.76
N LEU A 164 -10.53 -5.06 6.42
CA LEU A 164 -9.20 -5.15 5.78
C LEU A 164 -8.88 -6.57 5.31
N LEU A 165 -9.33 -7.60 6.03
CA LEU A 165 -9.17 -8.98 5.60
C LEU A 165 -10.05 -9.31 4.39
N VAL A 166 -11.31 -8.89 4.40
CA VAL A 166 -12.23 -9.04 3.26
C VAL A 166 -11.66 -8.35 2.03
N GLU A 167 -11.26 -7.08 2.16
CA GLU A 167 -10.67 -6.28 1.09
C GLU A 167 -9.38 -6.92 0.57
N GLY A 168 -8.50 -7.37 1.45
CA GLY A 168 -7.19 -7.86 1.05
C GLY A 168 -7.15 -9.27 0.47
N VAL A 169 -8.17 -10.10 0.71
CA VAL A 169 -8.26 -11.44 0.11
C VAL A 169 -9.46 -11.60 -0.83
N GLY A 170 -10.29 -10.57 -1.00
CA GLY A 170 -11.45 -10.60 -1.91
C GLY A 170 -12.42 -11.74 -1.60
N SER A 171 -12.73 -11.98 -0.33
CA SER A 171 -13.63 -13.08 0.08
C SER A 171 -14.74 -12.60 0.98
N ASN A 172 -15.84 -13.36 1.05
CA ASN A 172 -16.99 -12.98 1.86
C ASN A 172 -16.69 -13.06 3.37
N ILE A 173 -17.35 -12.20 4.13
CA ILE A 173 -17.18 -12.07 5.59
C ILE A 173 -17.41 -13.38 6.36
N ARG A 174 -18.26 -14.29 5.87
CA ARG A 174 -18.55 -15.57 6.54
C ARG A 174 -17.33 -16.49 6.48
N SER A 175 -16.70 -16.59 5.31
CA SER A 175 -15.47 -17.35 5.13
C SER A 175 -14.33 -16.80 5.99
N ILE A 176 -14.21 -15.47 6.04
CA ILE A 176 -13.22 -14.78 6.87
C ILE A 176 -13.45 -15.07 8.36
N ASN A 177 -14.68 -14.95 8.85
CA ASN A 177 -15.02 -15.26 10.24
C ASN A 177 -14.66 -16.70 10.62
N ARG A 178 -14.94 -17.67 9.74
CA ARG A 178 -14.58 -19.07 9.97
C ARG A 178 -13.07 -19.26 10.15
N ILE A 179 -12.27 -18.65 9.29
CA ILE A 179 -10.81 -18.74 9.36
C ILE A 179 -10.28 -18.04 10.62
N ILE A 180 -10.79 -16.85 10.95
CA ILE A 180 -10.40 -16.14 12.18
C ILE A 180 -10.64 -17.01 13.41
N ASN A 181 -11.81 -17.66 13.51
CA ASN A 181 -12.13 -18.52 14.66
C ASN A 181 -11.16 -19.70 14.78
N GLN A 182 -10.83 -20.37 13.67
CA GLN A 182 -9.83 -21.44 13.66
C GLN A 182 -8.46 -20.95 14.16
N LEU A 183 -8.00 -19.80 13.66
CA LEU A 183 -6.71 -19.22 14.08
C LEU A 183 -6.71 -18.79 15.56
N ILE A 184 -7.88 -18.43 16.13
CA ILE A 184 -8.02 -18.13 17.56
C ILE A 184 -7.96 -19.43 18.38
N GLU A 185 -8.67 -20.48 17.96
CA GLU A 185 -8.66 -21.81 18.61
C GLU A 185 -7.25 -22.41 18.66
N GLU A 186 -6.45 -22.21 17.61
CA GLU A 186 -5.05 -22.65 17.53
C GLU A 186 -4.07 -21.73 18.32
N GLY A 187 -4.57 -20.62 18.84
CA GLY A 187 -3.80 -19.63 19.61
C GLY A 187 -2.84 -18.79 18.78
N ILE A 188 -3.09 -18.66 17.47
CA ILE A 188 -2.32 -17.79 16.55
C ILE A 188 -2.83 -16.36 16.65
N LEU A 189 -4.16 -16.20 16.66
CA LEU A 189 -4.84 -14.92 16.84
C LEU A 189 -5.49 -14.84 18.22
N ASP A 190 -5.81 -13.61 18.62
CA ASP A 190 -6.64 -13.32 19.77
C ASP A 190 -7.70 -12.28 19.40
N TYR A 191 -8.83 -12.29 20.10
CA TYR A 191 -9.92 -11.34 19.92
C TYR A 191 -10.28 -10.71 21.26
N ASN A 192 -9.77 -9.49 21.48
CA ASN A 192 -9.98 -8.75 22.71
C ASN A 192 -10.62 -7.39 22.43
N SER A 193 -11.70 -7.07 23.13
CA SER A 193 -12.38 -5.76 23.05
C SER A 193 -12.73 -5.33 21.62
N GLY A 194 -13.21 -6.28 20.80
CA GLY A 194 -13.59 -6.00 19.41
C GLY A 194 -12.42 -5.91 18.42
N LYS A 195 -11.18 -6.16 18.86
CA LYS A 195 -9.98 -6.06 18.02
C LYS A 195 -9.29 -7.42 17.89
N ILE A 196 -8.96 -7.79 16.65
CA ILE A 196 -8.15 -8.97 16.37
C ILE A 196 -6.68 -8.57 16.52
N LYS A 197 -5.88 -9.42 17.19
CA LYS A 197 -4.44 -9.25 17.35
C LYS A 197 -3.71 -10.56 17.06
N VAL A 198 -2.45 -10.46 16.65
CA VAL A 198 -1.56 -11.62 16.59
C VAL A 198 -1.15 -11.99 18.01
N LYS A 199 -1.48 -13.22 18.43
CA LYS A 199 -1.14 -13.76 19.75
C LYS A 199 0.25 -14.39 19.75
N SER A 200 0.58 -15.16 18.71
CA SER A 200 1.92 -15.73 18.51
C SER A 200 2.37 -15.48 17.07
N ILE A 201 3.37 -14.62 16.94
CA ILE A 201 3.98 -14.30 15.64
C ILE A 201 4.84 -15.48 15.15
N GLU A 202 5.41 -16.26 16.06
CA GLU A 202 6.19 -17.45 15.78
C GLU A 202 5.31 -18.50 15.08
N LYS A 203 4.19 -18.87 15.69
CA LYS A 203 3.23 -19.82 15.09
C LYS A 203 2.70 -19.34 13.75
N LEU A 204 2.36 -18.05 13.64
CA LEU A 204 1.90 -17.48 12.37
C LEU A 204 2.96 -17.62 11.27
N LYS A 205 4.23 -17.36 11.60
CA LYS A 205 5.35 -17.53 10.65
C LYS A 205 5.58 -18.98 10.29
N GLU A 206 5.50 -19.91 11.25
CA GLU A 206 5.61 -21.35 11.00
C GLU A 206 4.52 -21.83 10.02
N GLU A 207 3.27 -21.50 10.30
CA GLU A 207 2.13 -21.83 9.44
C GLU A 207 2.26 -21.23 8.04
N VAL A 208 2.72 -19.97 7.92
CA VAL A 208 2.95 -19.36 6.59
C VAL A 208 4.15 -20.00 5.88
N ASN A 209 5.20 -20.38 6.61
CA ASN A 209 6.39 -21.01 6.03
C ASN A 209 6.14 -22.44 5.58
N TYR A 210 5.17 -23.16 6.15
CA TYR A 210 4.75 -24.49 5.68
C TYR A 210 4.39 -24.51 4.19
N TYR A 211 3.93 -23.37 3.66
CA TYR A 211 3.54 -23.21 2.26
C TYR A 211 4.65 -22.64 1.36
N LYS A 212 5.88 -22.48 1.87
CA LYS A 212 7.02 -22.12 1.03
C LYS A 212 7.37 -23.30 0.11
N PRO A 213 7.59 -23.05 -1.19
CA PRO A 213 8.12 -24.07 -2.09
C PRO A 213 9.52 -24.53 -1.66
#